data_AF-A0AAV9XH35-F1
#
_entry.id   AF-A0AAV9XH35-F1
#
_cell.length_a   1.000
_cell.length_b   1.000
_cell.length_c   1.000
_cell.angle_alpha   90.00
_cell.angle_beta   90.00
_cell.angle_gamma   90.00
#
_symmetry.space_group_name_H-M   'P 1'
#
loop_
_entity.id
_entity.type
_entity.pdbx_description
1 polymer ?
#
loop_
_entity_poly.entity_id
_entity_poly.type
_entity_poly.pdbx_seq_one_letter_code
_entity_poly.pdbx_strand_id
1 'polypeptide(L)'
;MASSGSRNLDTAVDAEEPKHGITLPSTTIQAPDVLIPPLSFAIVSTGVYRSGCPMPLNFPFLTKLHLKSIIYLADQDLPPDLQIFTAQHAIQVFHFRVQQVRGDDIYTYAHNSNTTNTADGLANGFSFPSSPKLARRRSSAATTWEKREKVENDPESTKHALELLLDNRNFPVLIHSNKGKHRSGVLVACMRKLLQNWAFESVKTEYHYFAGEKGKTDIEFIEKFEPKLEYDERWQPNWLRYLPNDEGLVKVTRSE
;
A
#
# COMPACT_ATOMS: atom_id res chain seq x y z
N MET A 1 20.59 -51.80 90.58
CA MET A 1 20.24 -50.99 89.39
C MET A 1 18.77 -51.25 89.10
N ALA A 2 17.95 -50.19 89.15
CA ALA A 2 16.47 -50.15 89.04
C ALA A 2 15.97 -50.84 87.74
N SER A 3 14.85 -51.58 87.65
CA SER A 3 13.45 -51.49 88.13
C SER A 3 12.55 -50.46 87.41
N SER A 4 11.37 -50.96 87.01
CA SER A 4 10.15 -50.31 86.44
C SER A 4 10.19 -50.01 84.92
N GLY A 5 9.15 -50.26 84.11
CA GLY A 5 7.79 -50.73 84.31
C GLY A 5 6.79 -49.95 83.43
N SER A 6 5.78 -50.64 82.86
CA SER A 6 4.53 -50.11 82.26
C SER A 6 4.63 -49.27 80.97
N ARG A 7 3.59 -49.09 80.14
CA ARG A 7 2.37 -49.83 79.72
C ARG A 7 1.81 -49.01 78.53
N ASN A 8 1.08 -49.70 77.66
CA ASN A 8 0.29 -49.25 76.52
C ASN A 8 -0.36 -47.85 76.52
N LEU A 9 -0.72 -47.46 75.29
CA LEU A 9 -1.90 -46.73 74.84
C LEU A 9 -1.66 -45.26 74.48
N ASP A 10 -1.55 -44.99 73.18
CA ASP A 10 -2.12 -43.79 72.57
C ASP A 10 -2.73 -44.15 71.21
N THR A 11 -4.04 -44.35 71.24
CA THR A 11 -4.98 -44.28 70.12
C THR A 11 -5.00 -42.87 69.56
N ALA A 12 -4.76 -42.70 68.26
CA ALA A 12 -5.20 -41.52 67.52
C ALA A 12 -5.46 -41.87 66.05
N VAL A 13 -6.74 -42.18 65.77
CA VAL A 13 -7.53 -41.84 64.58
C VAL A 13 -6.89 -41.92 63.19
N ASP A 14 -7.36 -42.91 62.43
CA ASP A 14 -7.38 -42.94 60.97
C ASP A 14 -7.97 -41.65 60.40
N ALA A 15 -7.14 -40.88 59.70
CA ALA A 15 -7.61 -39.87 58.74
C ALA A 15 -7.48 -40.48 57.34
N GLU A 16 -8.53 -41.15 56.87
CA GLU A 16 -8.66 -41.46 55.44
C GLU A 16 -8.73 -40.15 54.66
N GLU A 17 -7.73 -39.94 53.79
CA GLU A 17 -7.68 -38.86 52.84
C GLU A 17 -8.79 -39.08 51.77
N PRO A 18 -9.77 -38.16 51.60
CA PRO A 18 -10.81 -38.35 50.60
C PRO A 18 -10.19 -38.17 49.21
N LYS A 19 -10.11 -39.28 48.46
CA LYS A 19 -9.79 -39.28 47.02
C LYS A 19 -10.91 -38.63 46.24
N HIS A 20 -10.98 -37.31 46.24
CA HIS A 20 -11.79 -36.53 45.32
C HIS A 20 -10.86 -36.00 44.24
N GLY A 21 -10.57 -36.87 43.26
CA GLY A 21 -9.92 -36.47 42.02
C GLY A 21 -10.85 -35.51 41.27
N ILE A 22 -10.67 -34.21 41.47
CA ILE A 22 -11.25 -33.20 40.59
C ILE A 22 -10.47 -33.28 39.28
N THR A 23 -10.97 -34.06 38.33
CA THR A 23 -10.53 -33.94 36.94
C THR A 23 -11.03 -32.59 36.44
N LEU A 24 -10.16 -31.58 36.49
CA LEU A 24 -10.38 -30.34 35.77
C LEU A 24 -10.56 -30.71 34.29
N PRO A 25 -11.65 -30.30 33.61
CA PRO A 25 -11.69 -30.44 32.17
C PRO A 25 -10.50 -29.67 31.62
N SER A 26 -9.59 -30.37 30.93
CA SER A 26 -8.58 -29.73 30.09
C SER A 26 -9.31 -29.11 28.90
N THR A 27 -10.04 -28.02 29.15
CA THR A 27 -10.44 -27.10 28.11
C THR A 27 -9.15 -26.45 27.67
N THR A 28 -8.54 -26.98 26.62
CA THR A 28 -7.57 -26.24 25.83
C THR A 28 -8.29 -24.99 25.36
N ILE A 29 -8.13 -23.89 26.10
CA ILE A 29 -8.55 -22.57 25.63
C ILE A 29 -7.63 -22.30 24.43
N GLN A 30 -8.14 -22.59 23.23
CA GLN A 30 -7.49 -22.12 22.00
C GLN A 30 -7.38 -20.60 22.15
N ALA A 31 -6.15 -20.09 22.17
CA ALA A 31 -5.95 -18.65 22.16
C ALA A 31 -6.72 -18.07 20.97
N PRO A 32 -7.42 -16.94 21.14
CA PRO A 32 -8.18 -16.35 20.05
C PRO A 32 -7.26 -16.13 18.85
N ASP A 33 -7.71 -16.50 17.65
CA ASP A 33 -6.98 -16.25 16.40
C ASP A 33 -6.68 -14.75 16.31
N VAL A 34 -5.42 -14.36 16.53
CA VAL A 34 -5.00 -12.96 16.52
C VAL A 34 -5.04 -12.46 15.08
N LEU A 35 -6.02 -11.62 14.77
CA LEU A 35 -6.14 -10.99 13.46
C LEU A 35 -5.30 -9.72 13.40
N ILE A 36 -4.32 -9.69 12.49
CA ILE A 36 -3.39 -8.57 12.35
C ILE A 36 -3.72 -7.79 11.08
N PRO A 37 -4.25 -6.56 11.19
CA PRO A 37 -4.51 -5.75 10.00
C PRO A 37 -3.19 -5.33 9.32
N PRO A 38 -3.20 -5.09 7.99
CA PRO A 38 -2.02 -4.58 7.29
C PRO A 38 -1.57 -3.21 7.82
N LEU A 39 -0.34 -2.82 7.49
CA LEU A 39 0.20 -1.50 7.83
C LEU A 39 -0.75 -0.38 7.36
N SER A 40 -0.96 0.64 8.19
CA SER A 40 -1.80 1.80 7.85
C SER A 40 -3.22 1.44 7.38
N PHE A 41 -3.75 0.30 7.84
CA PHE A 41 -5.12 -0.11 7.55
C PHE A 41 -6.12 0.87 8.17
N ALA A 42 -7.13 1.27 7.39
CA ALA A 42 -8.25 2.06 7.87
C ALA A 42 -9.50 1.87 7.01
N ILE A 43 -10.66 2.10 7.62
CA ILE A 43 -11.94 2.21 6.91
C ILE A 43 -12.03 3.63 6.37
N VAL A 44 -12.20 3.77 5.05
CA VAL A 44 -12.37 5.07 4.38
C VAL A 44 -13.86 5.42 4.34
N SER A 45 -14.66 4.49 3.84
CA SER A 45 -16.12 4.58 3.84
C SER A 45 -16.73 3.18 3.84
N THR A 46 -18.05 3.08 3.86
CA THR A 46 -18.75 1.79 3.81
C THR A 46 -18.33 1.02 2.57
N GLY A 47 -17.69 -0.14 2.78
CA GLY A 47 -17.17 -0.99 1.70
C GLY A 47 -15.86 -0.53 1.05
N VAL A 48 -15.23 0.55 1.54
CA VAL A 48 -13.96 1.08 1.02
C VAL A 48 -12.92 1.11 2.13
N TYR A 49 -11.83 0.37 1.94
CA TYR A 49 -10.71 0.27 2.87
C TYR A 49 -9.43 0.81 2.24
N ARG A 50 -8.49 1.21 3.08
CA ARG A 50 -7.12 1.56 2.67
C ARG A 50 -6.08 0.79 3.47
N SER A 51 -4.91 0.54 2.89
CA SER A 51 -3.72 0.07 3.63
C SER A 51 -2.40 0.29 2.89
N GLY A 52 -1.29 -0.06 3.54
CA GLY A 52 -0.05 -0.46 2.88
C GLY A 52 -0.13 -1.88 2.33
N CYS A 53 1.00 -2.40 1.84
CA CYS A 53 1.04 -3.68 1.15
C CYS A 53 0.70 -4.82 2.10
N PRO A 54 -0.36 -5.62 1.83
CA PRO A 54 -0.66 -6.80 2.62
C PRO A 54 0.46 -7.84 2.59
N MET A 55 0.72 -8.46 3.73
CA MET A 55 1.64 -9.60 3.87
C MET A 55 0.87 -10.85 4.33
N PRO A 56 1.44 -12.06 4.23
CA PRO A 56 0.77 -13.31 4.63
C PRO A 56 0.15 -13.28 6.03
N LEU A 57 0.83 -12.63 6.98
CA LEU A 57 0.34 -12.44 8.36
C LEU A 57 -1.01 -11.70 8.43
N ASN A 58 -1.35 -10.90 7.42
CA ASN A 58 -2.57 -10.10 7.36
C ASN A 58 -3.74 -10.81 6.65
N PHE A 59 -3.49 -11.89 5.91
CA PHE A 59 -4.50 -12.54 5.09
C PHE A 59 -5.69 -13.10 5.89
N PRO A 60 -5.50 -13.66 7.11
CA PRO A 60 -6.65 -14.05 7.95
C PRO A 60 -7.57 -12.87 8.29
N PHE A 61 -7.00 -11.68 8.54
CA PHE A 61 -7.76 -10.45 8.76
C PHE A 61 -8.51 -10.02 7.50
N LEU A 62 -7.83 -9.99 6.34
CA LEU A 62 -8.45 -9.59 5.07
C LEU A 62 -9.57 -10.53 4.62
N THR A 63 -9.47 -11.81 4.96
CA THR A 63 -10.53 -12.80 4.68
C THR A 63 -11.85 -12.42 5.35
N LYS A 64 -11.81 -11.80 6.54
CA LYS A 64 -13.01 -11.33 7.26
C LYS A 64 -13.68 -10.12 6.60
N LEU A 65 -12.96 -9.40 5.74
CA LEU A 65 -13.53 -8.26 5.00
C LEU A 65 -14.31 -8.70 3.76
N HIS A 66 -14.17 -9.95 3.32
CA HIS A 66 -14.83 -10.49 2.13
C HIS A 66 -14.64 -9.59 0.90
N LEU A 67 -13.41 -9.13 0.69
CA LEU A 67 -13.07 -8.23 -0.41
C LEU A 67 -13.46 -8.86 -1.75
N LYS A 68 -14.07 -8.06 -2.63
CA LYS A 68 -14.29 -8.43 -4.03
C LYS A 68 -13.19 -7.92 -4.94
N SER A 69 -12.58 -6.78 -4.57
CA SER A 69 -11.55 -6.18 -5.38
C SER A 69 -10.44 -5.50 -4.58
N ILE A 70 -9.30 -5.31 -5.23
CA ILE A 70 -8.15 -4.56 -4.75
C ILE A 70 -7.76 -3.53 -5.82
N ILE A 71 -7.56 -2.29 -5.40
CA ILE A 71 -6.90 -1.25 -6.19
C ILE A 71 -5.44 -1.18 -5.73
N TYR A 72 -4.52 -1.61 -6.59
CA TYR A 72 -3.09 -1.66 -6.30
C TYR A 72 -2.36 -0.52 -7.02
N LEU A 73 -1.83 0.41 -6.24
CA LEU A 73 -1.09 1.59 -6.73
C LEU A 73 0.42 1.39 -6.50
N ALA A 74 1.09 0.72 -7.44
CA ALA A 74 2.55 0.61 -7.45
C ALA A 74 3.13 0.28 -8.83
N ASP A 75 4.39 0.62 -9.03
CA ASP A 75 5.20 0.27 -10.19
C ASP A 75 5.69 -1.18 -10.19
N GLN A 76 5.81 -1.81 -9.01
CA GLN A 76 6.15 -3.23 -8.88
C GLN A 76 4.96 -4.13 -9.26
N ASP A 77 5.27 -5.35 -9.68
CA ASP A 77 4.27 -6.41 -9.83
C ASP A 77 3.72 -6.84 -8.47
N LEU A 78 2.49 -7.38 -8.47
CA LEU A 78 1.83 -7.85 -7.26
C LEU A 78 2.70 -8.93 -6.57
N PRO A 79 2.96 -8.86 -5.26
CA PRO A 79 3.76 -9.88 -4.58
C PRO A 79 3.18 -11.31 -4.75
N PRO A 80 4.00 -12.36 -4.90
CA PRO A 80 3.52 -13.72 -5.17
C PRO A 80 2.49 -14.24 -4.16
N ASP A 81 2.73 -14.00 -2.86
CA ASP A 81 1.79 -14.44 -1.81
C ASP A 81 0.43 -13.74 -1.95
N LEU A 82 0.43 -12.46 -2.34
CA LEU A 82 -0.79 -11.70 -2.56
C LEU A 82 -1.49 -12.12 -3.86
N GLN A 83 -0.75 -12.51 -4.90
CA GLN A 83 -1.31 -13.13 -6.10
C GLN A 83 -2.05 -14.44 -5.76
N ILE A 84 -1.42 -15.31 -4.97
CA ILE A 84 -2.03 -16.57 -4.53
C ILE A 84 -3.30 -16.29 -3.73
N PHE A 85 -3.23 -15.39 -2.74
CA PHE A 85 -4.37 -15.03 -1.91
C PHE A 85 -5.54 -14.46 -2.74
N THR A 86 -5.26 -13.53 -3.65
CA THR A 86 -6.31 -12.93 -4.50
C THR A 86 -6.95 -13.96 -5.44
N ALA A 87 -6.16 -14.87 -6.02
CA ALA A 87 -6.68 -15.95 -6.84
C ALA A 87 -7.56 -16.92 -6.03
N GLN A 88 -7.12 -17.31 -4.82
CA GLN A 88 -7.87 -18.23 -3.94
C GLN A 88 -9.23 -17.67 -3.51
N HIS A 89 -9.31 -16.36 -3.29
CA HIS A 89 -10.53 -15.70 -2.84
C HIS A 89 -11.33 -15.03 -3.97
N ALA A 90 -10.95 -15.27 -5.24
CA ALA A 90 -11.57 -14.66 -6.43
C ALA A 90 -11.65 -13.12 -6.37
N ILE A 91 -10.59 -12.50 -5.85
CA ILE A 91 -10.48 -11.04 -5.71
C ILE A 91 -9.95 -10.46 -7.02
N GLN A 92 -10.69 -9.53 -7.60
CA GLN A 92 -10.26 -8.79 -8.80
C GLN A 92 -9.21 -7.74 -8.44
N VAL A 93 -8.07 -7.75 -9.13
CA VAL A 93 -6.99 -6.77 -8.91
C VAL A 93 -6.95 -5.75 -10.04
N PHE A 94 -7.11 -4.48 -9.69
CA PHE A 94 -6.91 -3.33 -10.57
C PHE A 94 -5.54 -2.72 -10.28
N HIS A 95 -4.56 -3.00 -11.13
CA HIS A 95 -3.17 -2.55 -10.94
C HIS A 95 -2.88 -1.30 -11.76
N PHE A 96 -2.62 -0.20 -11.07
CA PHE A 96 -2.17 1.06 -11.67
C PHE A 96 -0.68 1.28 -11.39
N ARG A 97 0.12 1.28 -12.46
CA ARG A 97 1.57 1.45 -12.38
C ARG A 97 1.95 2.90 -12.19
N VAL A 98 2.12 3.30 -10.93
CA VAL A 98 2.55 4.66 -10.56
C VAL A 98 4.02 4.64 -10.16
N GLN A 99 4.88 5.25 -11.00
CA GLN A 99 6.32 5.31 -10.79
C GLN A 99 6.68 6.16 -9.57
N GLN A 100 7.64 5.67 -8.80
CA GLN A 100 8.26 6.45 -7.74
C GLN A 100 9.63 6.93 -8.23
N VAL A 101 9.73 8.19 -8.65
CA VAL A 101 11.04 8.79 -8.96
C VAL A 101 11.82 8.88 -7.65
N ARG A 102 12.84 8.03 -7.49
CA ARG A 102 13.78 8.09 -6.37
C ARG A 102 14.73 9.26 -6.62
N GLY A 103 15.23 9.87 -5.55
CA GLY A 103 16.06 11.08 -5.63
C GLY A 103 17.30 10.94 -6.54
N ASP A 104 17.78 9.70 -6.71
CA ASP A 104 18.96 9.38 -7.52
C ASP A 104 18.66 9.39 -9.05
N ASP A 105 17.40 9.22 -9.47
CA ASP A 105 16.98 9.14 -10.88
C ASP A 105 16.67 10.52 -11.49
N ILE A 106 16.80 11.60 -10.72
CA ILE A 106 16.50 12.98 -11.14
C ILE A 106 17.56 13.52 -12.12
N TYR A 107 18.72 12.87 -12.22
CA TYR A 107 19.83 13.26 -13.08
C TYR A 107 20.13 12.19 -14.14
N THR A 108 19.54 12.30 -15.32
CA THR A 108 19.92 11.48 -16.48
C THR A 108 20.83 12.27 -17.42
N TYR A 109 21.96 11.70 -17.83
CA TYR A 109 22.89 12.31 -18.79
C TYR A 109 22.25 12.47 -20.17
N ALA A 110 22.23 13.70 -20.70
CA ALA A 110 21.86 13.95 -22.09
C ALA A 110 22.95 13.40 -23.03
N HIS A 111 22.67 12.32 -23.75
CA HIS A 111 23.52 11.91 -24.87
C HIS A 111 23.31 12.87 -26.04
N ASN A 112 24.29 13.74 -26.27
CA ASN A 112 24.37 14.48 -27.53
C ASN A 112 24.87 13.53 -28.62
N SER A 113 23.96 12.98 -29.42
CA SER A 113 24.31 12.21 -30.61
C SER A 113 24.69 13.17 -31.74
N ASN A 114 25.95 13.61 -31.73
CA ASN A 114 26.60 14.17 -32.90
C ASN A 114 27.95 13.48 -33.11
N THR A 115 27.92 12.34 -33.79
CA THR A 115 29.10 11.76 -34.45
C THR A 115 28.69 11.22 -35.81
N THR A 116 28.69 12.10 -36.81
CA THR A 116 29.04 11.70 -38.17
C THR A 116 30.53 11.37 -38.15
N ASN A 117 30.91 10.13 -38.42
CA ASN A 117 32.16 9.83 -39.10
C ASN A 117 32.09 8.42 -39.71
N THR A 118 32.18 8.45 -41.03
CA THR A 118 32.47 7.36 -41.97
C THR A 118 33.58 6.45 -41.44
N ALA A 119 33.28 5.15 -41.40
CA ALA A 119 34.29 4.11 -41.25
C ALA A 119 34.91 3.84 -42.63
N ASP A 120 36.24 3.88 -42.72
CA ASP A 120 36.99 3.07 -43.67
C ASP A 120 38.49 3.07 -43.32
N GLY A 121 39.08 1.86 -43.27
CA GLY A 121 40.45 1.66 -43.74
C GLY A 121 41.58 1.42 -42.73
N LEU A 122 41.89 0.12 -42.55
CA LEU A 122 43.24 -0.48 -42.56
C LEU A 122 44.23 -0.34 -41.38
N ALA A 123 44.50 -1.52 -40.80
CA ALA A 123 45.83 -2.15 -40.61
C ALA A 123 46.69 -1.91 -39.35
N ASN A 124 47.05 -3.06 -38.77
CA ASN A 124 48.35 -3.48 -38.19
C ASN A 124 48.84 -2.96 -36.83
N GLY A 125 49.13 -3.94 -35.95
CA GLY A 125 50.49 -4.12 -35.44
C GLY A 125 50.82 -3.53 -34.06
N PHE A 126 51.11 -4.44 -33.11
CA PHE A 126 52.00 -4.34 -31.95
C PHE A 126 52.59 -2.96 -31.58
N SER A 127 52.39 -2.57 -30.32
CA SER A 127 53.43 -2.27 -29.31
C SER A 127 52.87 -1.29 -28.27
N PHE A 128 53.11 -1.56 -26.99
CA PHE A 128 52.88 -0.59 -25.92
C PHE A 128 54.10 0.32 -25.78
N PRO A 129 53.98 1.65 -25.91
CA PRO A 129 54.93 2.58 -25.34
C PRO A 129 54.35 3.27 -24.10
N SER A 130 55.24 3.34 -23.13
CA SER A 130 55.30 4.17 -21.92
C SER A 130 54.48 5.47 -21.96
N SER A 131 53.84 5.76 -20.83
CA SER A 131 52.99 6.93 -20.55
C SER A 131 53.50 8.27 -21.11
N PRO A 132 52.65 9.03 -21.82
CA PRO A 132 52.79 10.48 -21.92
C PRO A 132 51.84 11.16 -20.92
N LYS A 133 52.39 12.15 -20.21
CA LYS A 133 51.68 13.06 -19.30
C LYS A 133 50.50 13.72 -20.03
N LEU A 134 49.27 13.41 -19.61
CA LEU A 134 48.08 14.08 -20.15
C LEU A 134 47.98 15.50 -19.58
N ALA A 135 48.34 16.49 -20.41
CA ALA A 135 48.00 17.88 -20.16
C ALA A 135 46.47 18.01 -20.11
N ARG A 136 45.95 18.41 -18.95
CA ARG A 136 44.51 18.59 -18.69
C ARG A 136 43.96 19.76 -19.51
N ARG A 137 43.58 19.53 -20.77
CA ARG A 137 42.69 20.43 -21.53
C ARG A 137 41.32 20.41 -20.84
N ARG A 138 40.99 21.47 -20.13
CA ARG A 138 39.61 21.72 -19.64
C ARG A 138 38.79 22.17 -20.84
N SER A 139 38.14 21.24 -21.54
CA SER A 139 36.99 21.59 -22.36
C SER A 139 35.82 21.85 -21.43
N SER A 140 35.47 23.13 -21.23
CA SER A 140 34.24 23.55 -20.58
C SER A 140 33.07 23.32 -21.54
N ALA A 141 32.68 22.07 -21.74
CA ALA A 141 31.36 21.76 -22.25
C ALA A 141 30.37 22.03 -21.11
N ALA A 142 29.65 23.15 -21.19
CA ALA A 142 28.57 23.46 -20.27
C ALA A 142 27.55 22.33 -20.37
N THR A 143 27.55 21.46 -19.36
CA THR A 143 26.56 20.40 -19.20
C THR A 143 25.29 21.09 -18.72
N THR A 144 24.31 21.24 -19.60
CA THR A 144 23.00 21.78 -19.23
C THR A 144 22.18 20.63 -18.63
N TRP A 145 21.75 20.80 -17.39
CA TRP A 145 20.95 19.83 -16.64
C TRP A 145 19.47 20.12 -16.90
N GLU A 146 18.75 19.19 -17.51
CA GLU A 146 17.28 19.24 -17.56
C GLU A 146 16.72 18.50 -16.36
N LYS A 147 16.11 19.25 -15.44
CA LYS A 147 15.40 18.68 -14.30
C LYS A 147 14.10 18.06 -14.83
N ARG A 148 14.02 16.72 -14.85
CA ARG A 148 12.74 16.04 -15.12
C ARG A 148 11.73 16.39 -14.03
N GLU A 149 10.54 16.79 -14.45
CA GLU A 149 9.45 17.10 -13.53
C GLU A 149 9.04 15.82 -12.81
N LYS A 150 9.00 15.87 -11.48
CA LYS A 150 8.75 14.73 -10.61
C LYS A 150 7.27 14.38 -10.65
N VAL A 151 6.83 13.67 -11.70
CA VAL A 151 5.44 13.21 -11.79
C VAL A 151 5.28 11.99 -10.88
N GLU A 152 4.99 12.25 -9.61
CA GLU A 152 4.72 11.21 -8.59
C GLU A 152 3.28 10.67 -8.68
N ASN A 153 2.37 11.45 -9.26
CA ASN A 153 0.95 11.13 -9.37
C ASN A 153 0.50 11.19 -10.83
N ASP A 154 0.06 10.05 -11.38
CA ASP A 154 -0.52 9.97 -12.71
C ASP A 154 -2.02 10.35 -12.64
N PRO A 155 -2.45 11.45 -13.28
CA PRO A 155 -3.84 11.92 -13.21
C PRO A 155 -4.81 10.93 -13.84
N GLU A 156 -4.41 10.26 -14.93
CA GLU A 156 -5.26 9.28 -15.62
C GLU A 156 -5.51 8.05 -14.74
N SER A 157 -4.46 7.47 -14.15
CA SER A 157 -4.60 6.35 -13.21
C SER A 157 -5.49 6.73 -12.01
N THR A 158 -5.32 7.94 -11.48
CA THR A 158 -6.14 8.42 -10.35
C THR A 158 -7.60 8.57 -10.75
N LYS A 159 -7.86 9.12 -11.94
CA LYS A 159 -9.20 9.25 -12.52
C LYS A 159 -9.88 7.87 -12.66
N HIS A 160 -9.24 6.93 -13.33
CA HIS A 160 -9.79 5.58 -13.54
C HIS A 160 -10.03 4.86 -12.20
N ALA A 161 -9.12 5.01 -11.22
CA ALA A 161 -9.31 4.45 -9.90
C ALA A 161 -10.51 5.07 -9.15
N LEU A 162 -10.79 6.36 -9.33
CA LEU A 162 -12.00 6.99 -8.78
C LEU A 162 -13.27 6.48 -9.46
N GLU A 163 -13.25 6.25 -10.78
CA GLU A 163 -14.39 5.67 -11.50
C GLU A 163 -14.70 4.24 -11.02
N LEU A 164 -13.68 3.44 -10.69
CA LEU A 164 -13.88 2.14 -10.02
C LEU A 164 -14.52 2.29 -8.64
N LEU A 165 -14.18 3.36 -7.89
CA LEU A 165 -14.80 3.66 -6.60
C LEU A 165 -16.24 4.20 -6.74
N LEU A 166 -16.67 4.58 -7.93
CA LEU A 166 -18.05 4.97 -8.22
C LEU A 166 -18.96 3.78 -8.58
N ASP A 167 -18.41 2.56 -8.66
CA ASP A 167 -19.15 1.34 -8.96
C ASP A 167 -19.18 0.39 -7.76
N ASN A 168 -20.34 0.31 -7.10
CA ASN A 168 -20.53 -0.51 -5.91
C ASN A 168 -20.40 -2.03 -6.17
N ARG A 169 -20.42 -2.49 -7.45
CA ARG A 169 -20.18 -3.90 -7.80
C ARG A 169 -18.78 -4.34 -7.42
N ASN A 170 -17.84 -3.39 -7.38
CA ASN A 170 -16.46 -3.64 -6.97
C ASN A 170 -16.30 -3.79 -5.45
N PHE A 171 -17.34 -3.50 -4.64
CA PHE A 171 -17.24 -3.47 -3.18
C PHE A 171 -17.55 -4.82 -2.53
N PRO A 172 -16.88 -5.18 -1.42
CA PRO A 172 -15.91 -4.37 -0.68
C PRO A 172 -14.53 -4.30 -1.36
N VAL A 173 -13.92 -3.11 -1.37
CA VAL A 173 -12.67 -2.80 -2.08
C VAL A 173 -11.57 -2.36 -1.11
N LEU A 174 -10.35 -2.85 -1.33
CA LEU A 174 -9.15 -2.39 -0.62
C LEU A 174 -8.25 -1.59 -1.56
N ILE A 175 -8.00 -0.33 -1.22
CA ILE A 175 -7.00 0.52 -1.85
C ILE A 175 -5.66 0.29 -1.13
N HIS A 176 -4.62 -0.14 -1.83
CA HIS A 176 -3.31 -0.18 -1.22
C HIS A 176 -2.18 0.27 -2.15
N SER A 177 -1.10 0.67 -1.49
CA SER A 177 0.19 0.95 -2.12
C SER A 177 1.28 0.22 -1.33
N ASN A 178 2.55 0.58 -1.50
CA ASN A 178 3.63 0.00 -0.70
C ASN A 178 3.44 0.27 0.83
N LYS A 179 3.47 1.54 1.25
CA LYS A 179 3.33 1.92 2.68
C LYS A 179 1.95 2.44 3.07
N GLY A 180 1.04 2.61 2.12
CA GLY A 180 -0.29 3.15 2.42
C GLY A 180 -0.33 4.65 2.68
N LYS A 181 0.71 5.39 2.28
CA LYS A 181 0.93 6.81 2.57
C LYS A 181 0.57 7.71 1.38
N HIS A 182 1.53 8.00 0.51
CA HIS A 182 1.43 8.94 -0.62
C HIS A 182 0.39 8.51 -1.66
N ARG A 183 0.70 7.51 -2.50
CA ARG A 183 -0.17 7.05 -3.60
C ARG A 183 -1.62 6.74 -3.18
N SER A 184 -1.79 5.87 -2.18
CA SER A 184 -3.12 5.54 -1.67
C SER A 184 -3.78 6.72 -0.93
N GLY A 185 -2.98 7.59 -0.30
CA GLY A 185 -3.48 8.78 0.36
C GLY A 185 -3.99 9.83 -0.61
N VAL A 186 -3.31 10.02 -1.75
CA VAL A 186 -3.75 10.90 -2.84
C VAL A 186 -5.09 10.42 -3.38
N LEU A 187 -5.24 9.13 -3.71
CA LEU A 187 -6.50 8.60 -4.20
C LEU A 187 -7.64 8.78 -3.19
N VAL A 188 -7.41 8.47 -1.91
CA VAL A 188 -8.40 8.66 -0.84
C VAL A 188 -8.75 10.14 -0.67
N ALA A 189 -7.76 11.03 -0.72
CA ALA A 189 -7.97 12.47 -0.62
C ALA A 189 -8.79 13.01 -1.78
N CYS A 190 -8.52 12.57 -3.02
CA CYS A 190 -9.33 12.89 -4.19
C CYS A 190 -10.77 12.36 -4.04
N MET A 191 -10.96 11.15 -3.52
CA MET A 191 -12.29 10.61 -3.20
C MET A 191 -13.02 11.49 -2.17
N ARG A 192 -12.36 11.93 -1.09
CA ARG A 192 -12.96 12.84 -0.10
C ARG A 192 -13.37 14.18 -0.73
N LYS A 193 -12.45 14.79 -1.48
CA LYS A 193 -12.65 16.09 -2.12
C LYS A 193 -13.78 16.03 -3.15
N LEU A 194 -13.67 15.13 -4.13
CA LEU A 194 -14.50 15.13 -5.32
C LEU A 194 -15.81 14.38 -5.14
N LEU A 195 -15.80 13.25 -4.41
CA LEU A 195 -16.96 12.36 -4.34
C LEU A 195 -17.76 12.49 -3.04
N GLN A 196 -17.15 13.01 -1.98
CA GLN A 196 -17.81 13.22 -0.69
C GLN A 196 -17.94 14.70 -0.33
N ASN A 197 -17.42 15.59 -1.18
CA ASN A 197 -17.48 17.02 -1.03
C ASN A 197 -16.96 17.50 0.35
N TRP A 198 -15.81 16.97 0.78
CA TRP A 198 -15.15 17.43 1.99
C TRP A 198 -14.43 18.76 1.73
N ALA A 199 -14.45 19.64 2.74
CA ALA A 199 -13.62 20.84 2.72
C ALA A 199 -12.14 20.47 2.58
N PHE A 200 -11.42 21.18 1.72
CA PHE A 200 -10.04 20.82 1.37
C PHE A 200 -9.09 20.78 2.58
N GLU A 201 -9.27 21.64 3.58
CA GLU A 201 -8.50 21.58 4.82
C GLU A 201 -8.70 20.25 5.56
N SER A 202 -9.93 19.75 5.66
CA SER A 202 -10.23 18.45 6.27
C SER A 202 -9.60 17.29 5.47
N VAL A 203 -9.61 17.38 4.14
CA VAL A 203 -8.93 16.43 3.26
C VAL A 203 -7.43 16.41 3.54
N LYS A 204 -6.79 17.59 3.63
CA LYS A 204 -5.37 17.72 3.97
C LYS A 204 -5.06 17.13 5.35
N THR A 205 -5.90 17.37 6.35
CA THR A 205 -5.71 16.81 7.69
C THR A 205 -5.72 15.28 7.67
N GLU A 206 -6.69 14.65 6.99
CA GLU A 206 -6.73 13.18 6.86
C GLU A 206 -5.51 12.66 6.10
N TYR A 207 -5.13 13.31 5.00
CA TYR A 207 -3.94 12.93 4.24
C TYR A 207 -2.66 12.97 5.12
N HIS A 208 -2.44 14.08 5.84
CA HIS A 208 -1.27 14.25 6.71
C HIS A 208 -1.26 13.29 7.89
N TYR A 209 -2.42 12.86 8.39
CA TYR A 209 -2.49 11.82 9.42
C TYR A 209 -1.81 10.51 8.97
N PHE A 210 -1.99 10.10 7.71
CA PHE A 210 -1.37 8.87 7.19
C PHE A 210 0.04 9.10 6.62
N ALA A 211 0.25 10.19 5.88
CA ALA A 211 1.49 10.45 5.13
C ALA A 211 2.54 11.23 5.93
N GLY A 212 2.14 11.95 6.98
CA GLY A 212 2.94 13.00 7.61
C GLY A 212 3.07 14.24 6.72
N GLU A 213 3.76 15.28 7.19
CA GLU A 213 3.88 16.58 6.51
C GLU A 213 4.78 16.61 5.26
N LYS A 214 5.24 15.44 4.76
CA LYS A 214 6.24 15.33 3.68
C LYS A 214 5.65 15.29 2.27
N GLY A 215 4.40 15.73 2.08
CA GLY A 215 3.63 15.54 0.86
C GLY A 215 3.25 16.80 0.08
N LYS A 216 4.09 17.84 0.01
CA LYS A 216 3.71 19.11 -0.64
C LYS A 216 3.21 18.93 -2.08
N THR A 217 3.92 18.14 -2.89
CA THR A 217 3.53 17.83 -4.28
C THR A 217 2.21 17.06 -4.36
N ASP A 218 1.97 16.14 -3.44
CA ASP A 218 0.70 15.40 -3.35
C ASP A 218 -0.46 16.34 -3.04
N ILE A 219 -0.27 17.27 -2.09
CA ILE A 219 -1.28 18.26 -1.75
C ILE A 219 -1.59 19.19 -2.94
N GLU A 220 -0.55 19.69 -3.63
CA GLU A 220 -0.73 20.52 -4.82
C GLU A 220 -1.46 19.77 -5.94
N PHE A 221 -1.19 18.47 -6.09
CA PHE A 221 -1.93 17.62 -7.02
C PHE A 221 -3.39 17.49 -6.61
N ILE A 222 -3.69 17.13 -5.35
CA ILE A 222 -5.07 16.97 -4.87
C ILE A 222 -5.85 18.29 -5.02
N GLU A 223 -5.21 19.43 -4.76
CA GLU A 223 -5.82 20.76 -4.89
C GLU A 223 -6.24 21.06 -6.33
N LYS A 224 -5.35 20.82 -7.30
CA LYS A 224 -5.57 21.14 -8.71
C LYS A 224 -6.32 20.05 -9.49
N PHE A 225 -6.44 18.85 -8.95
CA PHE A 225 -7.05 17.73 -9.63
C PHE A 225 -8.59 17.88 -9.65
N GLU A 226 -9.12 18.14 -10.85
CA GLU A 226 -10.55 18.34 -11.15
C GLU A 226 -10.93 17.62 -12.46
N PRO A 227 -10.86 16.28 -12.50
CA PRO A 227 -11.23 15.51 -13.68
C PRO A 227 -12.75 15.49 -13.88
N LYS A 228 -13.18 15.19 -15.11
CA LYS A 228 -14.54 14.71 -15.39
C LYS A 228 -14.58 13.21 -15.17
N LEU A 229 -15.43 12.75 -14.25
CA LEU A 229 -15.61 11.37 -13.85
C LEU A 229 -16.93 10.85 -14.39
N GLU A 230 -16.90 9.68 -15.03
CA GLU A 230 -18.09 9.01 -15.52
C GLU A 230 -18.56 7.93 -14.55
N TYR A 231 -19.86 7.85 -14.30
CA TYR A 231 -20.43 6.78 -13.49
C TYR A 231 -21.85 6.40 -13.91
N ASP A 232 -22.25 5.18 -13.54
CA ASP A 232 -23.61 4.68 -13.69
C ASP A 232 -24.39 4.86 -12.38
N GLU A 233 -25.47 5.64 -12.43
CA GLU A 233 -26.31 5.96 -11.28
C GLU A 233 -26.91 4.71 -10.62
N ARG A 234 -27.12 3.62 -11.37
CA ARG A 234 -27.65 2.35 -10.82
C ARG A 234 -26.71 1.70 -9.81
N TRP A 235 -25.40 1.93 -9.98
CA TRP A 235 -24.35 1.28 -9.20
C TRP A 235 -23.59 2.26 -8.32
N GLN A 236 -24.07 3.50 -8.19
CA GLN A 236 -23.41 4.50 -7.36
C GLN A 236 -23.35 4.06 -5.88
N PRO A 237 -22.30 4.44 -5.15
CA PRO A 237 -22.20 4.14 -3.73
C PRO A 237 -23.07 5.08 -2.90
N ASN A 238 -23.56 4.60 -1.76
CA ASN A 238 -24.43 5.36 -0.85
C ASN A 238 -23.76 6.59 -0.21
N TRP A 239 -22.43 6.61 -0.18
CA TRP A 239 -21.64 7.71 0.36
C TRP A 239 -21.33 8.80 -0.67
N LEU A 240 -21.67 8.61 -1.95
CA LEU A 240 -21.51 9.62 -2.99
C LEU A 240 -22.37 10.84 -2.67
N ARG A 241 -21.78 12.03 -2.73
CA ARG A 241 -22.48 13.31 -2.53
C ARG A 241 -22.31 14.16 -3.78
N TYR A 242 -23.43 14.53 -4.39
CA TYR A 242 -23.48 15.41 -5.55
C TYR A 242 -23.61 16.88 -5.12
N LEU A 243 -22.90 17.77 -5.82
CA LEU A 243 -23.19 19.20 -5.78
C LEU A 243 -24.20 19.56 -6.87
N PRO A 244 -25.13 20.50 -6.61
CA PRO A 244 -25.94 21.09 -7.67
C PRO A 244 -25.00 21.75 -8.70
N ASN A 245 -25.17 21.40 -9.98
CA ASN A 245 -24.33 21.87 -11.11
C ASN A 245 -22.88 21.37 -11.10
N ASP A 246 -22.60 20.21 -10.51
CA ASP A 246 -21.29 19.59 -10.59
C ASP A 246 -21.00 19.09 -12.03
N GLU A 247 -20.25 19.87 -12.80
CA GLU A 247 -19.79 19.47 -14.14
C GLU A 247 -18.72 18.36 -14.11
N GLY A 248 -18.19 18.05 -12.92
CA GLY A 248 -17.17 17.02 -12.71
C GLY A 248 -17.74 15.60 -12.72
N LEU A 249 -19.04 15.41 -12.46
CA LEU A 249 -19.69 14.09 -12.42
C LEU A 249 -20.66 13.91 -13.59
N VAL A 250 -20.29 13.04 -14.53
CA VAL A 250 -21.07 12.75 -15.74
C VAL A 250 -21.78 11.42 -15.58
N LYS A 251 -23.12 11.44 -15.62
CA LYS A 251 -23.93 10.22 -15.60
C LYS A 251 -23.88 9.55 -16.97
N VAL A 252 -23.48 8.27 -17.00
CA VAL A 252 -23.42 7.46 -18.22
C VAL A 252 -24.26 6.20 -18.03
N THR A 253 -25.19 5.94 -18.95
CA THR A 253 -25.90 4.66 -18.99
C THR A 253 -25.15 3.74 -19.95
N ARG A 254 -24.39 2.77 -19.42
CA ARG A 254 -23.75 1.74 -20.24
C ARG A 254 -24.77 0.61 -20.47
N SER A 255 -25.07 0.31 -21.73
CA SER A 255 -25.83 -0.89 -22.12
C SER A 255 -25.04 -2.13 -21.74
N GLU A 256 -25.72 -3.11 -21.13
CA GLU A 256 -25.15 -4.37 -20.64
C GLU A 256 -24.51 -5.22 -21.73
#